data_AF-A0A8S8Z0J7-F1
#
_entry.id   AF-A0A8S8Z0J7-F1
#
_cell.length_a   1.000
_cell.length_b   1.000
_cell.length_c   1.000
_cell.angle_alpha   90.00
_cell.angle_beta   90.00
_cell.angle_gamma   90.00
#
_symmetry.space_group_name_H-M   'P 1'
#
loop_
_entity.id
_entity.type
_entity.pdbx_description
1 polymer ?
#
loop_
_entity_poly.entity_id
_entity_poly.type
_entity_poly.pdbx_seq_one_letter_code
_entity_poly.pdbx_strand_id
1 'polypeptide(L)'
;MGNIDNMELRGFNLSTEITAGAAGSAELALNLRDRVIAASNGLPDPIDGETREPYGYHLKFCTAVYKDAGQLRRRFQRRGEATIAPHETLTDDSTLMFGAVYSSEEDQESWRGEIAEQTGLPQRFMLWDPENHRIELPLVVAETIAEHVDAPVAMVEVTPTFERMEVTVVWLNDQASGEHSSLGS
;
A
#
# COMPACT_ATOMS: atom_id res chain seq x y z
N MET A 1 1.11 -23.96 -10.48
CA MET A 1 0.19 -23.75 -11.62
C MET A 1 -0.66 -22.55 -11.29
N GLY A 2 -0.57 -21.49 -12.10
CA GLY A 2 -1.29 -20.25 -11.82
C GLY A 2 -2.79 -20.43 -12.01
N ASN A 3 -3.59 -19.60 -11.34
CA ASN A 3 -5.03 -19.52 -11.61
C ASN A 3 -5.31 -19.11 -13.07
N ILE A 4 -4.40 -18.35 -13.67
CA ILE A 4 -4.41 -17.89 -15.07
C ILE A 4 -4.43 -19.07 -16.04
N ASP A 5 -3.44 -19.97 -15.95
CA ASP A 5 -3.32 -21.14 -16.84
C ASP A 5 -4.58 -22.02 -16.81
N ASN A 6 -5.20 -22.15 -15.63
CA ASN A 6 -6.40 -22.97 -15.43
C ASN A 6 -7.67 -22.30 -16.01
N MET A 7 -7.70 -20.97 -16.06
CA MET A 7 -8.81 -20.22 -16.67
C MET A 7 -8.72 -20.24 -18.20
N GLU A 8 -7.53 -20.14 -18.79
CA GLU A 8 -7.34 -20.30 -20.24
C GLU A 8 -7.71 -21.72 -20.69
N LEU A 9 -7.30 -22.75 -19.95
CA LEU A 9 -7.66 -24.16 -20.22
C LEU A 9 -9.17 -24.39 -20.23
N ARG A 10 -9.94 -23.57 -19.51
CA ARG A 10 -11.41 -23.64 -19.47
C ARG A 10 -12.09 -22.79 -20.55
N GLY A 11 -11.32 -22.14 -21.42
CA GLY A 11 -11.82 -21.36 -22.56
C GLY A 11 -12.29 -19.95 -22.19
N PHE A 12 -11.86 -19.40 -21.06
CA PHE A 12 -12.15 -18.00 -20.73
C PHE A 12 -11.21 -17.06 -21.50
N ASN A 13 -11.80 -16.05 -22.15
CA ASN A 13 -11.03 -14.93 -22.68
C ASN A 13 -10.59 -14.05 -21.51
N LEU A 14 -9.29 -14.03 -21.20
CA LEU A 14 -8.74 -13.22 -20.11
C LEU A 14 -8.59 -11.75 -20.53
N SER A 15 -8.85 -10.84 -19.60
CA SER A 15 -8.50 -9.42 -19.75
C SER A 15 -6.99 -9.24 -19.69
N THR A 16 -6.44 -8.35 -20.51
CA THR A 16 -5.00 -8.06 -20.59
C THR A 16 -4.46 -7.21 -19.43
N GLU A 17 -5.32 -6.74 -18.53
CA GLU A 17 -4.92 -5.99 -17.33
C GLU A 17 -4.57 -6.95 -16.18
N ILE A 18 -3.76 -6.45 -15.23
CA ILE A 18 -3.02 -7.11 -14.13
C ILE A 18 -3.85 -8.11 -13.29
N THR A 19 -5.17 -8.17 -13.45
CA THR A 19 -6.09 -9.07 -12.77
C THR A 19 -6.67 -10.09 -13.75
N ALA A 20 -6.65 -11.38 -13.39
CA ALA A 20 -7.25 -12.48 -14.17
C ALA A 20 -8.80 -12.42 -14.17
N GLY A 21 -9.36 -11.39 -14.80
CA GLY A 21 -10.79 -11.27 -15.07
C GLY A 21 -11.11 -11.85 -16.45
N ALA A 22 -12.30 -12.44 -16.60
CA ALA A 22 -12.80 -12.76 -17.93
C ALA A 22 -13.26 -11.45 -18.61
N ALA A 23 -12.80 -11.20 -19.84
CA ALA A 23 -13.23 -10.06 -20.64
C ALA A 23 -14.75 -10.04 -20.78
N GLY A 24 -15.37 -8.86 -20.60
CA GLY A 24 -16.83 -8.70 -20.66
C GLY A 24 -17.60 -9.19 -19.42
N SER A 25 -16.93 -9.79 -18.43
CA SER A 25 -17.61 -10.28 -17.21
C SER A 25 -18.32 -9.19 -16.41
N ALA A 26 -17.75 -7.97 -16.36
CA ALA A 26 -18.36 -6.84 -15.68
C ALA A 26 -19.66 -6.38 -16.38
N GLU A 27 -19.64 -6.31 -17.71
CA GLU A 27 -20.81 -5.96 -18.52
C GLU A 27 -21.93 -7.00 -18.35
N LEU A 28 -21.59 -8.29 -18.43
CA LEU A 28 -22.55 -9.36 -18.19
C LEU A 28 -23.15 -9.28 -16.77
N ALA A 29 -22.34 -9.02 -15.75
CA ALA A 29 -22.82 -8.92 -14.39
C ALA A 29 -23.73 -7.70 -14.16
N LEU A 30 -23.46 -6.57 -14.81
CA LEU A 30 -24.34 -5.39 -14.81
C LEU A 30 -25.67 -5.71 -15.51
N ASN A 31 -25.62 -6.36 -16.67
CA ASN A 31 -26.80 -6.79 -17.42
C ASN A 31 -27.69 -7.73 -16.59
N LEU A 32 -27.09 -8.70 -15.90
CA LEU A 32 -27.82 -9.61 -15.00
C LEU A 32 -28.41 -8.87 -13.79
N ARG A 33 -27.68 -7.92 -13.21
CA ARG A 33 -28.20 -7.08 -12.11
C ARG A 33 -29.43 -6.31 -12.57
N ASP A 34 -29.35 -5.66 -13.72
CA ASP A 34 -30.40 -4.78 -14.22
C ASP A 34 -31.65 -5.57 -14.62
N ARG A 35 -31.46 -6.77 -15.20
CA ARG A 35 -32.52 -7.78 -15.40
C ARG A 35 -33.24 -8.13 -14.11
N VAL A 36 -32.50 -8.45 -13.04
CA VAL A 36 -33.10 -8.81 -11.75
C VAL A 36 -33.89 -7.64 -11.17
N ILE A 37 -33.35 -6.41 -11.27
CA ILE A 37 -34.04 -5.19 -10.81
C ILE A 37 -35.31 -4.91 -11.63
N ALA A 38 -35.25 -5.05 -12.95
CA ALA A 38 -36.40 -4.84 -13.83
C ALA A 38 -37.53 -5.83 -13.49
N ALA A 39 -37.21 -7.12 -13.37
CA ALA A 39 -38.17 -8.14 -12.97
C ALA A 39 -38.78 -7.88 -11.59
N SER A 40 -37.98 -7.46 -10.59
CA SER A 40 -38.49 -7.10 -9.26
C SER A 40 -39.47 -5.92 -9.28
N ASN A 41 -39.32 -5.01 -10.24
CA ASN A 41 -40.16 -3.81 -10.38
C ASN A 41 -41.29 -3.99 -11.41
N GLY A 42 -41.44 -5.17 -12.02
CA GLY A 42 -42.42 -5.42 -13.08
C GLY A 42 -42.16 -4.63 -14.38
N LEU A 43 -40.91 -4.21 -14.59
CA LEU A 43 -40.49 -3.49 -15.80
C LEU A 43 -40.01 -4.47 -16.88
N PRO A 44 -40.10 -4.10 -18.17
CA PRO A 44 -39.51 -4.86 -19.26
C PRO A 44 -38.00 -5.03 -19.06
N ASP A 45 -37.48 -6.20 -19.42
CA ASP A 45 -36.06 -6.49 -19.33
C ASP A 45 -35.22 -5.56 -20.23
N PRO A 46 -34.11 -5.00 -19.73
CA PRO A 46 -33.32 -4.05 -20.50
C PRO A 46 -32.56 -4.67 -21.67
N ILE A 47 -32.42 -6.01 -21.72
CA ILE A 47 -31.68 -6.72 -22.77
C ILE A 47 -32.60 -7.17 -23.90
N ASP A 48 -33.77 -7.71 -23.57
CA ASP A 48 -34.67 -8.34 -24.54
C ASP A 48 -36.12 -7.81 -24.51
N GLY A 49 -36.46 -6.90 -23.59
CA GLY A 49 -37.77 -6.25 -23.51
C GLY A 49 -38.88 -7.14 -22.95
N GLU A 50 -38.58 -8.37 -22.51
CA GLU A 50 -39.60 -9.25 -21.93
C GLU A 50 -39.91 -8.87 -20.48
N THR A 51 -41.19 -8.89 -20.10
CA THR A 51 -41.59 -8.73 -18.70
C THR A 51 -41.52 -10.07 -17.99
N ARG A 52 -40.83 -10.11 -16.84
CA ARG A 52 -40.61 -11.34 -16.07
C ARG A 52 -41.07 -11.16 -14.63
N GLU A 53 -41.52 -12.26 -14.03
CA GLU A 53 -41.84 -12.30 -12.60
C GLU A 53 -40.58 -12.14 -11.74
N PRO A 54 -40.70 -11.59 -10.51
CA PRO A 54 -39.57 -11.44 -9.61
C PRO A 54 -38.84 -12.77 -9.32
N TYR A 55 -37.52 -12.78 -9.48
CA TYR A 55 -36.69 -13.98 -9.29
C TYR A 55 -36.55 -14.45 -7.82
N GLY A 56 -37.05 -13.69 -6.85
CA GLY A 56 -36.96 -14.05 -5.43
C GLY A 56 -35.61 -13.77 -4.74
N TYR A 57 -34.70 -13.05 -5.40
CA TYR A 57 -33.43 -12.60 -4.83
C TYR A 57 -33.02 -11.22 -5.37
N HIS A 58 -32.13 -10.54 -4.64
CA HIS A 58 -31.48 -9.33 -5.11
C HIS A 58 -30.05 -9.64 -5.55
N LEU A 59 -29.69 -9.22 -6.76
CA LEU A 59 -28.33 -9.35 -7.27
C LEU A 59 -27.56 -8.06 -6.99
N LYS A 60 -26.44 -8.16 -6.27
CA LYS A 60 -25.49 -7.07 -6.07
C LYS A 60 -24.18 -7.45 -6.76
N PHE A 61 -23.75 -6.61 -7.70
CA PHE A 61 -22.46 -6.75 -8.36
C PHE A 61 -21.51 -5.65 -7.89
N CYS A 62 -20.28 -6.03 -7.59
CA CYS A 62 -19.18 -5.14 -7.26
C CYS A 62 -17.94 -5.71 -7.92
N THR A 63 -17.10 -4.87 -8.51
CA THR A 63 -15.82 -5.34 -9.07
C THR A 63 -14.89 -5.78 -7.95
N ALA A 64 -14.11 -6.84 -8.18
CA ALA A 64 -13.10 -7.29 -7.23
C ALA A 64 -12.17 -6.13 -6.84
N VAL A 65 -11.73 -5.34 -7.82
CA VAL A 65 -10.90 -4.14 -7.63
C VAL A 65 -11.49 -3.16 -6.62
N TYR A 66 -12.78 -2.83 -6.73
CA TYR A 66 -13.42 -1.88 -5.79
C TYR A 66 -13.53 -2.45 -4.37
N LYS A 67 -13.89 -3.74 -4.26
CA LYS A 67 -13.97 -4.42 -2.97
C LYS A 67 -12.58 -4.55 -2.34
N ASP A 68 -11.58 -4.89 -3.12
CA ASP A 68 -10.22 -5.14 -2.67
C ASP A 68 -9.55 -3.83 -2.26
N ALA A 69 -9.69 -2.74 -3.01
CA ALA A 69 -9.15 -1.44 -2.62
C ALA A 69 -9.74 -0.94 -1.30
N GLY A 70 -11.07 -0.97 -1.15
CA GLY A 70 -11.74 -0.53 0.07
C GLY A 70 -11.46 -1.43 1.27
N GLN A 71 -11.42 -2.75 1.08
CA GLN A 71 -11.10 -3.70 2.16
C GLN A 71 -9.62 -3.67 2.54
N LEU A 72 -8.73 -3.51 1.57
CA LEU A 72 -7.29 -3.42 1.80
C LEU A 72 -6.96 -2.15 2.57
N ARG A 73 -7.48 -0.99 2.17
CA ARG A 73 -7.27 0.27 2.91
C ARG A 73 -7.75 0.16 4.36
N ARG A 74 -8.94 -0.38 4.61
CA ARG A 74 -9.43 -0.62 6.00
C ARG A 74 -8.60 -1.65 6.76
N ARG A 75 -7.98 -2.61 6.07
CA ARG A 75 -7.08 -3.57 6.69
C ARG A 75 -5.75 -2.92 7.06
N PHE A 76 -5.21 -2.08 6.19
CA PHE A 76 -4.01 -1.30 6.44
C PHE A 76 -4.22 -0.33 7.60
N GLN A 77 -5.33 0.41 7.61
CA GLN A 77 -5.69 1.32 8.70
C GLN A 77 -5.67 0.60 10.06
N ARG A 78 -6.44 -0.48 10.19
CA ARG A 78 -6.52 -1.24 11.45
C ARG A 78 -5.19 -1.86 11.86
N ARG A 79 -4.36 -2.26 10.89
CA ARG A 79 -3.03 -2.79 11.18
C ARG A 79 -2.11 -1.68 11.66
N GLY A 80 -2.04 -0.56 10.93
CA GLY A 80 -1.28 0.62 11.32
C GLY A 80 -1.62 1.06 12.74
N GLU A 81 -2.91 1.22 13.05
CA GLU A 81 -3.37 1.56 14.41
C GLU A 81 -2.93 0.57 15.50
N ALA A 82 -2.78 -0.70 15.16
CA ALA A 82 -2.43 -1.76 16.11
C ALA A 82 -0.92 -2.03 16.22
N THR A 83 -0.13 -1.69 15.20
CA THR A 83 1.29 -2.05 15.09
C THR A 83 2.24 -0.87 15.01
N ILE A 84 1.73 0.36 15.01
CA ILE A 84 2.54 1.57 14.92
C ILE A 84 3.60 1.63 16.04
N ALA A 85 4.85 1.86 15.65
CA ALA A 85 5.97 2.04 16.55
C ALA A 85 6.07 3.50 17.04
N PRO A 86 6.79 3.77 18.15
CA PRO A 86 6.85 5.12 18.73
C PRO A 86 7.41 6.19 17.78
N HIS A 87 8.27 5.80 16.85
CA HIS A 87 8.92 6.70 15.88
C HIS A 87 8.12 6.94 14.61
N GLU A 88 7.01 6.22 14.44
CA GLU A 88 6.22 6.22 13.21
C GLU A 88 4.99 7.12 13.33
N THR A 89 4.48 7.57 12.18
CA THR A 89 3.21 8.28 12.04
C THR A 89 2.32 7.56 11.03
N LEU A 90 1.06 7.29 11.40
CA LEU A 90 0.07 6.72 10.48
C LEU A 90 -0.48 7.83 9.57
N THR A 91 -0.39 7.63 8.26
CA THR A 91 -0.87 8.60 7.26
C THR A 91 -2.35 8.42 6.93
N ASP A 92 -2.92 9.40 6.23
CA ASP A 92 -4.31 9.32 5.71
C ASP A 92 -4.50 8.18 4.70
N ASP A 93 -3.44 7.78 4.00
CA ASP A 93 -3.45 6.66 3.05
C ASP A 93 -3.20 5.31 3.72
N SER A 94 -3.23 5.28 5.06
CA SER A 94 -3.08 4.09 5.89
C SER A 94 -1.71 3.43 5.75
N THR A 95 -0.66 4.23 5.57
CA THR A 95 0.75 3.82 5.56
C THR A 95 1.48 4.35 6.80
N LEU A 96 2.69 3.85 7.06
CA LEU A 96 3.52 4.27 8.18
C LEU A 96 4.66 5.13 7.66
N MET A 97 4.82 6.32 8.22
CA MET A 97 5.84 7.29 7.82
C MET A 97 6.81 7.56 8.98
N PHE A 98 8.09 7.65 8.67
CA PHE A 98 9.16 7.97 9.64
C PHE A 98 10.35 8.63 8.91
N GLY A 99 11.26 9.19 9.70
CA GLY A 99 12.56 9.65 9.22
C GLY A 99 13.61 8.56 9.32
N ALA A 100 14.60 8.59 8.42
CA ALA A 100 15.69 7.63 8.35
C ALA A 100 17.03 8.36 8.20
N VAL A 101 17.98 8.04 9.07
CA VAL A 101 19.40 8.45 8.93
C VAL A 101 20.19 7.21 8.53
N TYR A 102 20.77 7.22 7.33
CA TYR A 102 21.55 6.09 6.83
C TYR A 102 22.92 6.06 7.51
N SER A 103 23.27 4.90 8.08
CA SER A 103 24.45 4.71 8.93
C SER A 103 25.05 3.33 8.68
N SER A 104 26.33 3.18 9.00
CA SER A 104 26.96 1.85 9.08
C SER A 104 26.54 1.13 10.37
N GLU A 105 26.72 -0.20 10.40
CA GLU A 105 26.50 -1.02 11.61
C GLU A 105 27.47 -0.66 12.74
N GLU A 106 28.67 -0.18 12.40
CA GLU A 106 29.70 0.24 13.35
C GLU A 106 29.35 1.58 14.01
N ASP A 107 28.76 2.50 13.25
CA ASP A 107 28.49 3.87 13.69
C ASP A 107 27.12 4.05 14.36
N GLN A 108 26.15 3.18 14.04
CA GLN A 108 24.74 3.40 14.40
C GLN A 108 24.51 3.63 15.90
N GLU A 109 25.26 2.92 16.76
CA GLU A 109 25.07 3.03 18.21
C GLU A 109 25.57 4.38 18.73
N SER A 110 26.72 4.86 18.22
CA SER A 110 27.26 6.17 18.56
C SER A 110 26.30 7.26 18.11
N TRP A 111 25.82 7.17 16.87
CA TRP A 111 24.92 8.17 16.28
C TRP A 111 23.57 8.21 17.01
N ARG A 112 23.00 7.06 17.41
CA ARG A 112 21.80 7.03 18.26
C ARG A 112 22.03 7.69 19.62
N GLY A 113 23.24 7.58 20.18
CA GLY A 113 23.64 8.30 21.39
C GLY A 113 23.67 9.81 21.19
N GLU A 114 24.36 10.25 20.14
CA GLU A 114 24.50 11.67 19.78
C GLU A 114 23.15 12.32 19.46
N ILE A 115 22.31 11.65 18.64
CA ILE A 115 20.96 12.12 18.33
C ILE A 115 20.14 12.28 19.62
N ALA A 116 20.19 11.30 20.54
CA ALA A 116 19.46 11.38 21.80
C ALA A 116 19.93 12.56 22.67
N GLU A 117 21.23 12.82 22.72
CA GLU A 117 21.81 13.93 23.50
C GLU A 117 21.45 15.30 22.91
N GLN A 118 21.58 15.45 21.60
CA GLN A 118 21.38 16.74 20.91
C GLN A 118 19.90 17.11 20.76
N THR A 119 19.03 16.13 20.53
CA THR A 119 17.60 16.36 20.25
C THR A 119 16.70 16.15 21.47
N GLY A 120 17.21 15.49 22.51
CA GLY A 120 16.41 15.03 23.64
C GLY A 120 15.46 13.87 23.31
N LEU A 121 15.56 13.29 22.10
CA LEU A 121 14.76 12.15 21.70
C LEU A 121 15.18 10.89 22.48
N PRO A 122 14.27 10.25 23.25
CA PRO A 122 14.64 9.04 23.96
C PRO A 122 14.99 7.91 23.00
N GLN A 123 16.05 7.14 23.26
CA GLN A 123 16.51 6.05 22.38
C GLN A 123 15.44 5.00 22.02
N ARG A 124 14.39 4.84 22.84
CA ARG A 124 13.24 3.96 22.54
C ARG A 124 12.40 4.42 21.34
N PHE A 125 12.57 5.66 20.90
CA PHE A 125 11.99 6.22 19.67
C PHE A 125 12.97 6.15 18.50
N MET A 126 14.04 5.36 18.62
CA MET A 126 14.97 5.10 17.53
C MET A 126 15.13 3.61 17.34
N LEU A 127 14.93 3.14 16.12
CA LEU A 127 15.09 1.75 15.73
C LEU A 127 16.26 1.63 14.77
N TRP A 128 17.19 0.72 15.03
CA TRP A 128 18.17 0.32 14.02
C TRP A 128 17.53 -0.71 13.10
N ASP A 129 17.52 -0.42 11.81
CA ASP A 129 17.12 -1.32 10.74
C ASP A 129 18.39 -1.85 10.03
N PRO A 130 18.83 -3.08 10.36
CA PRO A 130 20.02 -3.67 9.76
C PRO A 130 19.82 -4.07 8.29
N GLU A 131 18.58 -4.27 7.82
CA GLU A 131 18.31 -4.68 6.45
C GLU A 131 18.52 -3.51 5.48
N ASN A 132 18.14 -2.31 5.89
CA ASN A 132 18.28 -1.08 5.09
C ASN A 132 19.44 -0.17 5.54
N HIS A 133 20.23 -0.60 6.52
CA HIS A 133 21.38 0.16 7.07
C HIS A 133 21.01 1.59 7.48
N ARG A 134 19.97 1.73 8.31
CA ARG A 134 19.46 3.03 8.74
C ARG A 134 18.94 3.03 10.17
N ILE A 135 19.02 4.20 10.79
CA ILE A 135 18.34 4.50 12.05
C ILE A 135 17.00 5.12 11.68
N GLU A 136 15.90 4.47 12.07
CA GLU A 136 14.55 5.01 11.96
C GLU A 136 14.20 5.85 13.19
N LEU A 137 13.56 7.00 13.00
CA LEU A 137 13.25 7.98 14.04
C LEU A 137 12.03 8.84 13.62
N PRO A 138 11.42 9.65 14.52
CA PRO A 138 10.36 10.56 14.13
C PRO A 138 10.80 11.50 13.00
N LEU A 139 9.95 11.65 11.99
CA LEU A 139 10.25 12.47 10.81
C LEU A 139 10.68 13.90 11.16
N VAL A 140 9.99 14.55 12.10
CA VAL A 140 10.31 15.92 12.54
C VAL A 140 11.76 16.05 13.03
N VAL A 141 12.27 15.00 13.68
CA VAL A 141 13.66 14.98 14.17
C VAL A 141 14.62 14.74 13.00
N ALA A 142 14.28 13.87 12.05
CA ALA A 142 15.07 13.67 10.84
C ALA A 142 15.17 14.94 9.97
N GLU A 143 14.08 15.68 9.80
CA GLU A 143 14.08 16.99 9.11
C GLU A 143 15.05 17.98 9.76
N THR A 144 15.09 18.02 11.10
CA THR A 144 16.04 18.86 11.84
C THR A 144 17.49 18.40 11.65
N ILE A 145 17.72 17.08 11.70
CA ILE A 145 19.07 16.49 11.54
C ILE A 145 19.59 16.71 10.12
N ALA A 146 18.75 16.61 9.09
CA ALA A 146 19.13 16.70 7.69
C ALA A 146 19.86 18.01 7.34
N GLU A 147 19.54 19.11 8.03
CA GLU A 147 20.18 20.42 7.85
C GLU A 147 21.61 20.50 8.43
N HIS A 148 21.99 19.55 9.28
CA HIS A 148 23.19 19.65 10.13
C HIS A 148 24.19 18.50 9.95
N VAL A 149 23.85 17.47 9.16
CA VAL A 149 24.68 16.28 8.98
C VAL A 149 24.99 15.99 7.52
N ASP A 150 26.18 15.42 7.29
CA ASP A 150 26.61 14.93 5.99
C ASP A 150 26.13 13.50 5.69
N ALA A 151 25.54 12.81 6.67
CA ALA A 151 24.93 11.51 6.47
C ALA A 151 23.66 11.64 5.61
N PRO A 152 23.35 10.68 4.71
CA PRO A 152 22.09 10.70 3.97
C PRO A 152 20.89 10.59 4.91
N VAL A 153 19.93 11.51 4.77
CA VAL A 153 18.70 11.51 5.56
C VAL A 153 17.49 11.48 4.63
N ALA A 154 16.48 10.67 4.95
CA ALA A 154 15.27 10.54 4.17
C ALA A 154 13.99 10.53 5.03
N MET A 155 12.87 10.92 4.42
CA MET A 155 11.54 10.49 4.81
C MET A 155 11.23 9.17 4.12
N VAL A 156 10.79 8.18 4.88
CA VAL A 156 10.42 6.85 4.36
C VAL A 156 8.97 6.56 4.72
N GLU A 157 8.23 6.04 3.76
CA GLU A 157 6.85 5.60 3.91
C GLU A 157 6.74 4.12 3.54
N VAL A 158 6.13 3.32 4.42
CA VAL A 158 5.97 1.87 4.25
C VAL A 158 4.53 1.40 4.45
N THR A 159 4.19 0.24 3.90
CA THR A 159 2.91 -0.41 4.18
C THR A 159 2.88 -0.96 5.62
N PRO A 160 1.71 -0.94 6.32
CA PRO A 160 1.56 -1.52 7.66
C PRO A 160 1.36 -3.04 7.56
N THR A 161 2.27 -3.70 6.88
CA THR A 161 2.31 -5.15 6.69
C THR A 161 3.57 -5.71 7.33
N PHE A 162 3.64 -7.04 7.41
CA PHE A 162 4.83 -7.69 7.95
C PHE A 162 6.08 -7.38 7.12
N GLU A 163 5.93 -7.34 5.79
CA GLU A 163 7.03 -7.07 4.85
C GLU A 163 7.45 -5.61 4.81
N ARG A 164 6.66 -4.69 5.39
CA ARG A 164 6.93 -3.25 5.44
C ARG A 164 7.44 -2.67 4.11
N MET A 165 6.79 -3.06 3.02
CA MET A 165 7.15 -2.63 1.67
C MET A 165 7.20 -1.09 1.58
N GLU A 166 8.32 -0.56 1.10
CA GLU A 166 8.52 0.87 0.87
C GLU A 166 7.61 1.36 -0.26
N VAL A 167 6.83 2.38 0.06
CA VAL A 167 5.91 3.06 -0.86
C VAL A 167 6.58 4.31 -1.41
N THR A 168 7.32 5.05 -0.57
CA THR A 168 7.96 6.31 -0.94
C THR A 168 9.22 6.55 -0.10
N VAL A 169 10.25 7.08 -0.76
CA VAL A 169 11.49 7.56 -0.13
C VAL A 169 11.77 8.95 -0.69
N VAL A 170 11.91 9.95 0.20
CA VAL A 170 12.25 11.32 -0.17
C VAL A 170 13.49 11.74 0.61
N TRP A 171 14.58 12.03 -0.08
CA TRP A 171 15.80 12.53 0.54
C TRP A 171 15.62 13.95 1.05
N LEU A 172 16.00 14.17 2.31
CA LEU A 172 15.88 15.44 3.02
C LEU A 172 17.15 16.28 2.91
N ASN A 173 18.26 15.70 2.47
CA ASN A 173 19.51 16.40 2.16
C ASN A 173 20.17 15.89 0.87
N ASP A 174 21.04 16.71 0.29
CA ASP A 174 21.63 16.47 -1.03
C ASP A 174 22.64 15.30 -1.08
N GLN A 175 23.00 14.76 0.09
CA GLN A 175 24.08 13.79 0.26
C GLN A 175 23.79 12.42 -0.38
N ALA A 176 22.51 12.10 -0.61
CA ALA A 176 22.09 10.88 -1.30
C ALA A 176 22.23 10.94 -2.83
N SER A 177 22.42 12.14 -3.39
CA SER A 177 22.51 12.35 -4.85
C SER A 177 23.84 11.86 -5.46
N GLY A 178 24.79 11.41 -4.63
CA GLY A 178 26.16 11.09 -5.03
C GLY A 178 26.45 9.66 -5.48
N GLU A 179 25.60 8.67 -5.16
CA GLU A 179 26.01 7.24 -5.26
C GLU A 179 25.03 6.28 -5.97
N HIS A 180 24.11 6.78 -6.80
CA HIS A 180 23.24 5.92 -7.63
C HIS A 180 23.59 5.91 -9.14
N SER A 181 24.87 6.02 -9.51
CA SER A 181 25.32 5.87 -10.92
C SER A 181 26.20 4.64 -11.21
N SER A 182 26.39 3.70 -10.29
CA SER A 182 27.31 2.58 -10.56
C SER A 182 26.96 1.23 -9.93
N LEU A 183 25.69 0.80 -9.99
CA LEU A 183 25.35 -0.62 -9.81
C LEU A 183 24.31 -1.01 -10.87
N GLY A 184 24.81 -1.31 -12.07
CA GLY A 184 24.04 -1.74 -13.23
C GLY A 184 24.97 -2.08 -14.38
N SER A 185 25.74 -3.14 -14.25
CA SER A 185 26.44 -3.84 -15.33
C SER A 185 26.29 -5.35 -15.13
#